data_AF-A0A0M2VCD5-F1
#
_entry.id   AF-A0A0M2VCD5-F1
#
_cell.length_a   1.000
_cell.length_b   1.000
_cell.length_c   1.000
_cell.angle_alpha   90.00
_cell.angle_beta   90.00
_cell.angle_gamma   90.00
#
_symmetry.space_group_name_H-M   'P 1'
#
loop_
_entity.id
_entity.type
_entity.pdbx_description
1 polymer ?
#
loop_
_entity_poly.entity_id
_entity_poly.type
_entity_poly.pdbx_seq_one_letter_code
_entity_poly.pdbx_strand_id
1 'polypeptide(L)'
;MNDIKNFLQDRFPESATIGGSGEKTNAAIMLYGRRFYKDQTPVEYLAEFLLVFLSAKSKDGADSYTFEVSAAEAAYYPLDHVALKLFSFYPSSKLETRHSSHQKKYIDALIQIKNRLSGGTDNQKDDSIRILQSLFYGFTGVAKNRTWVTHSFLPASEHLISREVAWRHSSAKRDTSINTWDSSREYFDTSAHLFMARGGELLFLQLAHLFSLSPESIVKRLNIENNDSYSHLIFTDVSQLKLLLQKNLKNLLSGSLKKIDKLASFVEKSLSDVTLNDDNKPKKATLGWVPRASVPESFLFAQELNNICCSSLNELEKLDMMQMLCCLHVLRSLSFQARRLSQSEKITTGFMGEYAWIVSTPDTPKDSASRRLSQTSFEIIEGMLFRVLRIVHSGHLGVESSMKEADDHGFKIFRKIGKEIGLIIPKNGQGQRFVLSPTLLRLLVAAVIKPGERVRLTEFYRRIFAHFGIALAGKQLSVAIEWSSISNDTKDYAMTTESLWIEEALRQGGFLVELSDAVSIVYNSSSKEL
;
A
#
# COMPACT_ATOMS: atom_id res chain seq x y z
N MET A 1 -18.46 6.50 -26.48
CA MET A 1 -17.88 5.14 -26.41
C MET A 1 -16.41 5.11 -26.82
N ASN A 2 -16.00 5.69 -27.96
CA ASN A 2 -14.58 5.72 -28.37
C ASN A 2 -13.64 6.38 -27.34
N ASP A 3 -14.08 7.45 -26.69
CA ASP A 3 -13.28 8.16 -25.69
C ASP A 3 -13.02 7.32 -24.41
N ILE A 4 -14.04 6.63 -23.92
CA ILE A 4 -13.92 5.70 -22.77
C ILE A 4 -12.99 4.53 -23.09
N LYS A 5 -13.06 3.99 -24.32
CA LYS A 5 -12.16 2.90 -24.74
C LYS A 5 -10.71 3.35 -24.76
N ASN A 6 -10.42 4.53 -25.32
CA ASN A 6 -9.09 5.12 -25.33
C ASN A 6 -8.57 5.35 -23.90
N PHE A 7 -9.40 5.92 -23.03
CA PHE A 7 -9.08 6.12 -21.61
C PHE A 7 -8.69 4.81 -20.89
N LEU A 8 -9.43 3.71 -21.12
CA LEU A 8 -9.16 2.41 -20.49
C LEU A 8 -7.98 1.63 -21.10
N GLN A 9 -7.52 2.06 -22.28
CA GLN A 9 -6.37 1.49 -22.99
C GLN A 9 -5.09 2.28 -22.77
N ASP A 10 -5.16 3.50 -22.22
CA ASP A 10 -4.01 4.34 -21.93
C ASP A 10 -3.27 3.88 -20.65
N ARG A 11 -2.24 3.04 -20.86
CA ARG A 11 -1.59 2.25 -19.80
C ARG A 11 -0.09 2.51 -19.73
N PHE A 12 0.43 2.37 -18.53
CA PHE A 12 1.86 2.27 -18.26
C PHE A 12 2.21 0.96 -17.53
N PRO A 13 3.22 0.21 -18.00
CA PRO A 13 3.93 0.41 -19.27
C PRO A 13 3.04 0.04 -20.47
N GLU A 14 3.43 0.45 -21.68
CA GLU A 14 2.54 0.43 -22.87
C GLU A 14 2.31 -0.97 -23.47
N SER A 15 3.25 -1.90 -23.27
CA SER A 15 3.22 -3.18 -23.98
C SER A 15 1.99 -4.04 -23.62
N ALA A 16 1.31 -4.53 -24.66
CA ALA A 16 0.13 -5.39 -24.55
C ALA A 16 0.42 -6.78 -23.98
N THR A 17 1.69 -7.20 -23.90
CA THR A 17 2.10 -8.49 -23.30
C THR A 17 2.28 -8.41 -21.78
N ILE A 18 2.05 -7.23 -21.19
CA ILE A 18 2.33 -6.94 -19.78
C ILE A 18 1.24 -7.50 -18.87
N GLY A 19 1.71 -8.43 -18.04
CA GLY A 19 0.98 -9.29 -17.11
C GLY A 19 0.29 -10.46 -17.83
N GLY A 20 0.50 -11.68 -17.33
CA GLY A 20 0.17 -12.93 -18.01
C GLY A 20 -1.10 -12.95 -18.89
N SER A 21 -0.96 -13.52 -20.07
CA SER A 21 -1.99 -13.76 -21.09
C SER A 21 -3.16 -14.66 -20.65
N GLY A 22 -3.23 -15.07 -19.37
CA GLY A 22 -4.17 -16.06 -18.85
C GLY A 22 -5.18 -15.57 -17.80
N GLU A 23 -5.19 -14.29 -17.41
CA GLU A 23 -6.13 -13.80 -16.39
C GLU A 23 -7.38 -13.14 -17.00
N LYS A 24 -8.56 -13.57 -16.52
CA LYS A 24 -9.86 -12.96 -16.88
C LYS A 24 -9.84 -11.47 -16.52
N THR A 25 -9.73 -10.61 -17.52
CA THR A 25 -9.90 -9.17 -17.36
C THR A 25 -11.34 -8.88 -16.93
N ASN A 26 -11.53 -7.96 -15.98
CA ASN A 26 -12.84 -7.48 -15.54
C ASN A 26 -12.88 -5.95 -15.51
N ALA A 27 -14.08 -5.37 -15.34
CA ALA A 27 -14.28 -3.92 -15.38
C ALA A 27 -13.41 -3.15 -14.35
N ALA A 28 -13.15 -3.72 -13.18
CA ALA A 28 -12.30 -3.08 -12.17
C ALA A 28 -10.81 -3.11 -12.58
N ILE A 29 -10.33 -4.24 -13.12
CA ILE A 29 -8.97 -4.35 -13.66
C ILE A 29 -8.77 -3.34 -14.81
N MET A 30 -9.75 -3.21 -15.69
CA MET A 30 -9.69 -2.26 -16.81
C MET A 30 -9.64 -0.80 -16.37
N LEU A 31 -10.31 -0.45 -15.27
CA LEU A 31 -10.39 0.92 -14.79
C LEU A 31 -9.23 1.30 -13.87
N TYR A 32 -8.82 0.40 -12.98
CA TYR A 32 -7.92 0.72 -11.88
C TYR A 32 -6.49 0.22 -12.08
N GLY A 33 -6.23 -0.61 -13.09
CA GLY A 33 -4.93 -1.26 -13.29
C GLY A 33 -4.95 -2.74 -12.91
N ARG A 34 -3.81 -3.40 -13.08
CA ARG A 34 -3.68 -4.86 -12.97
C ARG A 34 -3.71 -5.42 -11.53
N ARG A 35 -4.92 -5.34 -10.97
CA ARG A 35 -5.51 -5.93 -9.75
C ARG A 35 -5.11 -5.29 -8.42
N PHE A 36 -6.09 -4.63 -7.81
CA PHE A 36 -6.23 -4.53 -6.37
C PHE A 36 -7.06 -5.72 -5.88
N TYR A 37 -6.54 -6.51 -4.95
CA TYR A 37 -7.18 -7.76 -4.53
C TYR A 37 -7.88 -7.62 -3.19
N LYS A 38 -9.12 -8.11 -3.12
CA LYS A 38 -9.96 -7.99 -1.94
C LYS A 38 -9.32 -8.57 -0.68
N ASP A 39 -8.45 -9.58 -0.78
CA ASP A 39 -7.89 -10.25 0.39
C ASP A 39 -6.49 -9.78 0.83
N GLN A 40 -5.94 -8.78 0.14
CA GLN A 40 -4.65 -8.17 0.46
C GLN A 40 -4.75 -7.32 1.75
N THR A 41 -3.74 -7.44 2.62
CA THR A 41 -3.64 -6.69 3.88
C THR A 41 -2.72 -5.46 3.75
N PRO A 42 -2.76 -4.49 4.69
CA PRO A 42 -1.87 -3.33 4.70
C PRO A 42 -0.39 -3.68 4.62
N VAL A 43 0.05 -4.70 5.38
CA VAL A 43 1.43 -5.20 5.34
C VAL A 43 1.79 -5.69 3.94
N GLU A 44 0.89 -6.39 3.25
CA GLU A 44 1.16 -6.94 1.92
C GLU A 44 1.26 -5.87 0.84
N TYR A 45 0.48 -4.78 0.94
CA TYR A 45 0.64 -3.62 0.06
C TYR A 45 2.05 -3.04 0.17
N LEU A 46 2.53 -2.81 1.40
CA LEU A 46 3.85 -2.24 1.60
C LEU A 46 4.96 -3.24 1.23
N ALA A 47 4.83 -4.50 1.64
CA ALA A 47 5.83 -5.53 1.35
C ALA A 47 5.99 -5.75 -0.16
N GLU A 48 4.90 -5.78 -0.92
CA GLU A 48 4.95 -5.92 -2.38
C GLU A 48 5.51 -4.66 -3.06
N PHE A 49 5.12 -3.45 -2.61
CA PHE A 49 5.71 -2.20 -3.07
C PHE A 49 7.24 -2.19 -2.90
N LEU A 50 7.71 -2.52 -1.69
CA LEU A 50 9.13 -2.57 -1.37
C LEU A 50 9.86 -3.72 -2.07
N LEU A 51 9.19 -4.85 -2.30
CA LEU A 51 9.75 -5.97 -3.06
C LEU A 51 10.10 -5.54 -4.48
N VAL A 52 9.17 -4.88 -5.18
CA VAL A 52 9.42 -4.41 -6.55
C VAL A 52 10.52 -3.35 -6.55
N PHE A 53 10.50 -2.43 -5.58
CA PHE A 53 11.53 -1.40 -5.43
C PHE A 53 12.93 -1.99 -5.21
N LEU A 54 13.10 -2.95 -4.29
CA LEU A 54 14.40 -3.55 -3.98
C LEU A 54 14.92 -4.44 -5.12
N SER A 55 14.01 -5.12 -5.82
CA SER A 55 14.36 -6.12 -6.84
C SER A 55 15.02 -5.48 -8.06
N ALA A 56 15.95 -6.21 -8.66
CA ALA A 56 16.52 -5.84 -9.95
C ALA A 56 15.43 -5.81 -11.03
N LYS A 57 15.56 -4.89 -11.99
CA LYS A 57 14.61 -4.74 -13.11
C LYS A 57 15.08 -5.47 -14.37
N SER A 58 16.30 -5.99 -14.34
CA SER A 58 16.93 -6.76 -15.40
C SER A 58 17.61 -8.01 -14.83
N LYS A 59 17.86 -8.99 -15.69
CA LYS A 59 18.41 -10.29 -15.31
C LYS A 59 19.84 -10.21 -14.77
N ASP A 60 20.60 -9.21 -15.19
CA ASP A 60 21.99 -8.94 -14.76
C ASP A 60 22.09 -8.26 -13.38
N GLY A 61 20.96 -7.99 -12.73
CA GLY A 61 20.92 -7.39 -11.39
C GLY A 61 20.91 -5.86 -11.38
N ALA A 62 20.74 -5.20 -12.54
CA ALA A 62 20.68 -3.75 -12.59
C ALA A 62 19.36 -3.17 -12.05
N ASP A 63 19.39 -1.87 -11.75
CA ASP A 63 18.22 -1.05 -11.36
C ASP A 63 17.49 -1.47 -10.06
N SER A 64 18.15 -2.22 -9.18
CA SER A 64 17.71 -2.40 -7.78
C SER A 64 17.65 -1.06 -7.04
N TYR A 65 16.65 -0.89 -6.17
CA TYR A 65 16.39 0.35 -5.41
C TYR A 65 16.08 1.57 -6.29
N THR A 66 15.53 1.34 -7.48
CA THR A 66 15.11 2.40 -8.39
C THR A 66 13.64 2.28 -8.77
N PHE A 67 13.07 3.38 -9.24
CA PHE A 67 11.76 3.42 -9.88
C PHE A 67 11.83 3.23 -11.40
N GLU A 68 12.96 2.72 -11.92
CA GLU A 68 13.07 2.43 -13.35
C GLU A 68 12.20 1.24 -13.74
N VAL A 69 11.57 1.34 -14.90
CA VAL A 69 10.80 0.25 -15.52
C VAL A 69 11.12 0.24 -17.00
N SER A 70 11.71 -0.86 -17.47
CA SER A 70 12.02 -1.02 -18.89
C SER A 70 10.74 -1.11 -19.72
N ALA A 71 10.67 -0.30 -20.77
CA ALA A 71 9.58 -0.37 -21.75
C ALA A 71 9.60 -1.68 -22.56
N ALA A 72 10.79 -2.27 -22.75
CA ALA A 72 10.97 -3.51 -23.49
C ALA A 72 10.68 -4.75 -22.64
N GLU A 73 11.02 -4.70 -21.35
CA GLU A 73 10.86 -5.82 -20.42
C GLU A 73 10.29 -5.32 -19.09
N ALA A 74 8.95 -5.21 -19.02
CA ALA A 74 8.25 -4.82 -17.80
C ALA A 74 8.23 -5.97 -16.78
N ALA A 75 9.35 -6.14 -16.08
CA ALA A 75 9.54 -7.20 -15.11
C ALA A 75 10.54 -6.82 -14.01
N TYR A 76 10.63 -7.69 -13.01
CA TYR A 76 11.60 -7.63 -11.94
C TYR A 76 12.00 -9.05 -11.51
N TYR A 77 13.10 -9.16 -10.76
CA TYR A 77 13.69 -10.43 -10.35
C TYR A 77 13.74 -10.53 -8.82
N PRO A 78 12.63 -10.92 -8.17
CA PRO A 78 12.55 -10.95 -6.71
C PRO A 78 13.12 -12.24 -6.11
N LEU A 79 13.71 -12.11 -4.94
CA LEU A 79 14.15 -13.24 -4.11
C LEU A 79 12.97 -13.87 -3.36
N ASP A 80 13.06 -15.16 -3.04
CA ASP A 80 11.99 -15.92 -2.37
C ASP A 80 12.17 -16.14 -0.88
N HIS A 81 13.42 -16.07 -0.40
CA HIS A 81 13.82 -16.29 0.99
C HIS A 81 13.14 -17.50 1.63
N VAL A 82 13.03 -18.60 0.86
CA VAL A 82 12.36 -19.82 1.32
C VAL A 82 13.14 -20.49 2.45
N ALA A 83 14.48 -20.33 2.48
CA ALA A 83 15.34 -20.77 3.57
C ALA A 83 14.94 -20.14 4.91
N LEU A 84 14.83 -18.80 4.95
CA LEU A 84 14.41 -18.07 6.14
C LEU A 84 12.96 -18.42 6.52
N LYS A 85 12.05 -18.53 5.56
CA LYS A 85 10.67 -18.97 5.82
C LYS A 85 10.61 -20.38 6.41
N LEU A 86 11.43 -21.31 5.91
CA LEU A 86 11.51 -22.68 6.43
C LEU A 86 12.03 -22.65 7.87
N PHE A 87 13.06 -21.85 8.14
CA PHE A 87 13.63 -21.71 9.47
C PHE A 87 12.64 -21.09 10.48
N SER A 88 11.93 -20.03 10.08
CA SER A 88 11.13 -19.21 10.99
C SER A 88 9.67 -19.66 11.12
N PHE A 89 9.02 -20.06 10.03
CA PHE A 89 7.58 -20.31 10.01
C PHE A 89 7.18 -21.78 10.05
N TYR A 90 8.04 -22.68 9.55
CA TYR A 90 7.77 -24.12 9.59
C TYR A 90 7.45 -24.64 11.01
N PRO A 91 8.23 -24.34 12.07
CA PRO A 91 7.98 -24.89 13.41
C PRO A 91 6.63 -24.46 14.01
N SER A 92 6.12 -23.29 13.63
CA SER A 92 4.85 -22.75 14.10
C SER A 92 3.68 -23.02 13.16
N SER A 93 3.92 -23.67 12.01
CA SER A 93 2.89 -23.94 11.01
C SER A 93 1.93 -25.05 11.43
N LYS A 94 0.71 -25.06 10.90
CA LYS A 94 -0.28 -26.08 11.27
C LYS A 94 0.18 -27.47 10.79
N LEU A 95 0.04 -28.48 11.65
CA LEU A 95 0.56 -29.83 11.40
C LEU A 95 0.00 -30.45 10.12
N GLU A 96 -1.30 -30.24 9.84
CA GLU A 96 -1.99 -30.73 8.65
C GLU A 96 -1.49 -30.09 7.34
N THR A 97 -0.75 -28.99 7.42
CA THR A 97 -0.15 -28.30 6.26
C THR A 97 1.32 -28.67 6.05
N ARG A 98 1.89 -29.57 6.86
CA ARG A 98 3.30 -29.96 6.75
C ARG A 98 3.44 -31.18 5.85
N HIS A 99 4.31 -31.06 4.86
CA HIS A 99 4.71 -32.19 4.00
C HIS A 99 5.92 -32.89 4.61
N SER A 100 5.98 -34.21 4.50
CA SER A 100 7.06 -35.03 5.11
C SER A 100 8.44 -34.68 4.56
N SER A 101 8.56 -34.34 3.28
CA SER A 101 9.82 -33.87 2.68
C SER A 101 10.33 -32.57 3.32
N HIS A 102 9.42 -31.64 3.63
CA HIS A 102 9.76 -30.38 4.29
C HIS A 102 10.16 -30.61 5.75
N GLN A 103 9.55 -31.59 6.43
CA GLN A 103 9.92 -31.96 7.79
C GLN A 103 11.37 -32.47 7.87
N LYS A 104 11.74 -33.39 6.98
CA LYS A 104 13.12 -33.90 6.91
C LYS A 104 14.09 -32.75 6.64
N LYS A 105 13.81 -31.93 5.62
CA LYS A 105 14.64 -30.77 5.28
C LYS A 105 14.76 -29.76 6.41
N TYR A 106 13.68 -29.52 7.16
CA TYR A 106 13.70 -28.63 8.32
C TYR A 106 14.62 -29.17 9.43
N ILE A 107 14.58 -30.47 9.73
CA ILE A 107 15.48 -31.09 10.72
C ILE A 107 16.94 -30.94 10.25
N ASP A 108 17.22 -31.24 8.98
CA ASP A 108 18.55 -31.07 8.39
C ASP A 108 19.02 -29.60 8.47
N ALA A 109 18.12 -28.66 8.21
CA ALA A 109 18.40 -27.23 8.28
C ALA A 109 18.83 -26.78 9.69
N LEU A 110 18.21 -27.32 10.75
CA LEU A 110 18.62 -27.03 12.13
C LEU A 110 20.06 -27.50 12.38
N ILE A 111 20.42 -28.71 11.92
CA ILE A 111 21.78 -29.26 12.05
C ILE A 111 22.78 -28.38 11.28
N GLN A 112 22.44 -27.98 10.05
CA GLN A 112 23.30 -27.12 9.22
C GLN A 112 23.59 -25.77 9.89
N ILE A 113 22.56 -25.12 10.43
CA ILE A 113 22.72 -23.85 11.16
C ILE A 113 23.55 -24.08 12.42
N LYS A 114 23.27 -25.12 13.20
CA LYS A 114 23.99 -25.46 14.43
C LYS A 114 25.49 -25.63 14.18
N ASN A 115 25.86 -26.31 13.09
CA ASN A 115 27.25 -26.53 12.69
C ASN A 115 27.97 -25.24 12.29
N ARG A 116 27.24 -24.21 11.83
CA ARG A 116 27.81 -22.90 11.47
C ARG A 116 27.89 -21.91 12.63
N LEU A 117 27.25 -22.20 13.76
CA LEU A 117 27.42 -21.42 14.98
C LEU A 117 28.80 -21.68 15.60
N SER A 118 29.53 -20.61 15.89
CA SER A 118 30.86 -20.65 16.51
C SER A 118 30.77 -20.55 18.03
N GLY A 119 31.55 -21.37 18.73
CA GLY A 119 31.60 -21.38 20.21
C GLY A 119 30.34 -21.96 20.87
N GLY A 120 30.38 -22.06 22.20
CA GLY A 120 29.30 -22.59 23.04
C GLY A 120 29.17 -24.12 23.06
N THR A 121 28.50 -24.62 24.08
CA THR A 121 28.10 -26.03 24.18
C THR A 121 26.96 -26.35 23.21
N ASP A 122 26.71 -27.65 22.99
CA ASP A 122 25.64 -28.12 22.12
C ASP A 122 24.26 -27.54 22.51
N ASN A 123 23.97 -27.53 23.82
CA ASN A 123 22.75 -26.93 24.38
C ASN A 123 22.66 -25.42 24.12
N GLN A 124 23.76 -24.67 24.27
CA GLN A 124 23.78 -23.22 24.00
C GLN A 124 23.51 -22.90 22.54
N LYS A 125 23.96 -23.76 21.62
CA LYS A 125 23.66 -23.62 20.19
C LYS A 125 22.19 -23.89 19.89
N ASP A 126 21.60 -24.90 20.53
CA ASP A 126 20.16 -25.17 20.41
C ASP A 126 19.31 -24.01 20.96
N ASP A 127 19.70 -23.44 22.10
CA ASP A 127 19.06 -22.25 22.65
C ASP A 127 19.20 -21.04 21.71
N SER A 128 20.38 -20.85 21.11
CA SER A 128 20.61 -19.78 20.13
C SER A 128 19.69 -19.93 18.91
N ILE A 129 19.52 -21.16 18.41
CA ILE A 129 18.59 -21.45 17.31
C ILE A 129 17.15 -21.09 17.71
N ARG A 130 16.70 -21.51 18.90
CA ARG A 130 15.35 -21.18 19.40
C ARG A 130 15.14 -19.68 19.51
N ILE A 131 16.13 -18.94 20.02
CA ILE A 131 16.08 -17.48 20.13
C ILE A 131 15.97 -16.84 18.74
N LEU A 132 16.75 -17.29 17.76
CA LEU A 132 16.68 -16.80 16.38
C LEU A 132 15.31 -17.08 15.75
N GLN A 133 14.74 -18.27 15.98
CA GLN A 133 13.41 -18.60 15.49
C GLN A 133 12.33 -17.71 16.13
N SER A 134 12.37 -17.51 17.44
CA SER A 134 11.45 -16.62 18.15
C SER A 134 11.58 -15.17 17.68
N LEU A 135 12.81 -14.69 17.44
CA LEU A 135 13.09 -13.36 16.91
C LEU A 135 12.43 -13.16 15.54
N PHE A 136 12.70 -14.03 14.57
CA PHE A 136 12.11 -13.90 13.23
C PHE A 136 10.61 -14.14 13.21
N TYR A 137 10.10 -15.04 14.06
CA TYR A 137 8.67 -15.22 14.23
C TYR A 137 8.00 -13.94 14.79
N GLY A 138 8.71 -13.16 15.61
CA GLY A 138 8.27 -11.82 16.04
C GLY A 138 8.09 -10.82 14.89
N PHE A 139 8.79 -11.02 13.76
CA PHE A 139 8.60 -10.24 12.54
C PHE A 139 7.53 -10.82 11.61
N THR A 140 6.62 -11.69 12.09
CA THR A 140 5.50 -12.17 11.27
C THR A 140 4.60 -11.00 10.86
N GLY A 141 4.49 -10.75 9.56
CA GLY A 141 3.55 -9.80 8.99
C GLY A 141 2.18 -10.43 8.74
N VAL A 142 2.16 -11.53 7.98
CA VAL A 142 0.92 -12.26 7.65
C VAL A 142 1.14 -13.77 7.72
N ALA A 143 0.40 -14.45 8.60
CA ALA A 143 0.42 -15.92 8.74
C ALA A 143 -0.95 -16.59 8.53
N LYS A 144 -2.04 -15.98 9.04
CA LYS A 144 -3.47 -16.41 8.92
C LYS A 144 -3.64 -17.95 8.77
N ASN A 145 -4.45 -18.41 7.81
CA ASN A 145 -4.67 -19.83 7.50
C ASN A 145 -3.75 -20.34 6.38
N ARG A 146 -2.59 -19.71 6.19
CA ARG A 146 -1.67 -20.02 5.09
C ARG A 146 -0.67 -21.10 5.49
N THR A 147 -0.10 -21.77 4.48
CA THR A 147 1.05 -22.66 4.68
C THR A 147 2.29 -21.84 4.99
N TRP A 148 3.24 -22.40 5.73
CA TRP A 148 4.46 -21.70 6.19
C TRP A 148 5.19 -20.92 5.10
N VAL A 149 5.29 -21.48 3.89
CA VAL A 149 6.02 -20.85 2.78
C VAL A 149 5.31 -19.62 2.20
N THR A 150 4.00 -19.51 2.47
CA THR A 150 3.14 -18.40 2.04
C THR A 150 2.92 -17.39 3.17
N HIS A 151 3.57 -17.59 4.32
CA HIS A 151 3.66 -16.54 5.33
C HIS A 151 4.62 -15.45 4.83
N SER A 152 4.39 -14.23 5.31
CA SER A 152 5.19 -13.07 4.95
C SER A 152 5.66 -12.38 6.22
N PHE A 153 6.93 -11.95 6.23
CA PHE A 153 7.44 -11.11 7.30
C PHE A 153 6.93 -9.67 7.14
N LEU A 154 7.01 -8.90 8.23
CA LEU A 154 6.99 -7.45 8.18
C LEU A 154 8.21 -7.00 7.34
N PRO A 155 8.06 -6.06 6.38
CA PRO A 155 9.13 -5.67 5.46
C PRO A 155 10.17 -4.74 6.13
N ALA A 156 10.77 -5.23 7.21
CA ALA A 156 11.60 -4.44 8.12
C ALA A 156 13.09 -4.42 7.73
N SER A 157 13.51 -5.31 6.83
CA SER A 157 14.84 -5.35 6.23
C SER A 157 14.79 -6.09 4.90
N GLU A 158 15.88 -6.05 4.13
CA GLU A 158 15.95 -6.63 2.79
C GLU A 158 15.61 -8.12 2.78
N HIS A 159 16.24 -8.93 3.64
CA HIS A 159 15.99 -10.38 3.67
C HIS A 159 14.61 -10.76 4.25
N LEU A 160 13.89 -9.80 4.87
CA LEU A 160 12.51 -10.00 5.32
C LEU A 160 11.49 -9.67 4.21
N ILE A 161 11.94 -9.16 3.07
CA ILE A 161 11.07 -8.86 1.93
C ILE A 161 11.27 -9.94 0.88
N SER A 162 10.23 -10.72 0.61
CA SER A 162 10.29 -11.87 -0.30
C SER A 162 9.07 -11.94 -1.19
N ARG A 163 9.24 -12.54 -2.37
CA ARG A 163 8.09 -12.87 -3.22
C ARG A 163 7.17 -13.85 -2.53
N GLU A 164 5.92 -13.83 -2.96
CA GLU A 164 4.97 -14.88 -2.60
C GLU A 164 5.41 -16.22 -3.22
N VAL A 165 5.34 -17.25 -2.38
CA VAL A 165 5.48 -18.64 -2.78
C VAL A 165 4.30 -19.41 -2.20
N ALA A 166 3.57 -20.11 -3.07
CA ALA A 166 2.49 -21.00 -2.68
C ALA A 166 2.97 -22.46 -2.74
N TRP A 167 2.39 -23.31 -1.90
CA TRP A 167 2.60 -24.75 -1.96
C TRP A 167 1.36 -25.44 -2.51
N ARG A 168 1.49 -26.18 -3.62
CA ARG A 168 0.39 -26.86 -4.33
C ARG A 168 -0.03 -28.16 -3.63
N HIS A 169 -0.58 -28.03 -2.42
CA HIS A 169 -1.01 -29.14 -1.55
C HIS A 169 -1.76 -30.27 -2.28
N SER A 170 -2.82 -29.94 -3.01
CA SER A 170 -3.66 -30.97 -3.65
C SER A 170 -2.95 -31.71 -4.77
N SER A 171 -1.99 -31.07 -5.45
CA SER A 171 -1.17 -31.73 -6.46
C SER A 171 -0.09 -32.59 -5.79
N ALA A 172 0.60 -32.05 -4.78
CA ALA A 172 1.63 -32.78 -4.06
C ALA A 172 1.10 -34.02 -3.34
N LYS A 173 -0.09 -33.94 -2.72
CA LYS A 173 -0.70 -35.07 -2.02
C LYS A 173 -1.02 -36.26 -2.94
N ARG A 174 -1.21 -36.01 -4.24
CA ARG A 174 -1.51 -37.05 -5.23
C ARG A 174 -0.24 -37.70 -5.81
N ASP A 175 0.92 -37.10 -5.57
CA ASP A 175 2.18 -37.60 -6.06
C ASP A 175 2.94 -38.35 -4.96
N THR A 176 3.06 -39.67 -5.12
CA THR A 176 3.72 -40.54 -4.16
C THR A 176 5.24 -40.54 -4.28
N SER A 177 5.80 -39.90 -5.32
CA SER A 177 7.24 -39.83 -5.55
C SER A 177 7.94 -38.76 -4.69
N ILE A 178 7.19 -37.82 -4.12
CA ILE A 178 7.72 -36.72 -3.31
C ILE A 178 8.17 -37.22 -1.93
N ASN A 179 9.47 -37.45 -1.78
CA ASN A 179 10.05 -37.95 -0.51
C ASN A 179 11.28 -37.17 -0.02
N THR A 180 11.83 -36.29 -0.86
CA THR A 180 12.96 -35.37 -0.58
C THR A 180 12.60 -33.91 -0.89
N TRP A 181 13.42 -32.97 -0.42
CA TRP A 181 13.30 -31.55 -0.77
C TRP A 181 13.35 -31.31 -2.28
N ASP A 182 14.30 -31.95 -2.97
CA ASP A 182 14.48 -31.75 -4.42
C ASP A 182 13.28 -32.24 -5.21
N SER A 183 12.74 -33.42 -4.88
CA SER A 183 11.51 -33.95 -5.48
C SER A 183 10.28 -33.07 -5.19
N SER A 184 10.30 -32.24 -4.15
CA SER A 184 9.16 -31.35 -3.83
C SER A 184 9.23 -29.99 -4.53
N ARG A 185 10.36 -29.61 -5.14
CA ARG A 185 10.59 -28.24 -5.65
C ARG A 185 9.57 -27.80 -6.70
N GLU A 186 9.07 -28.71 -7.53
CA GLU A 186 8.12 -28.39 -8.61
C GLU A 186 6.72 -27.97 -8.13
N TYR A 187 6.38 -28.26 -6.87
CA TYR A 187 5.09 -27.93 -6.27
C TYR A 187 5.06 -26.58 -5.57
N PHE A 188 6.21 -25.91 -5.48
CA PHE A 188 6.26 -24.50 -5.10
C PHE A 188 5.93 -23.61 -6.29
N ASP A 189 4.87 -22.83 -6.15
CA ASP A 189 4.36 -21.94 -7.18
C ASP A 189 4.69 -20.49 -6.84
N THR A 190 5.42 -19.85 -7.76
CA THR A 190 5.84 -18.44 -7.62
C THR A 190 5.04 -17.48 -8.51
N SER A 191 3.98 -17.98 -9.14
CA SER A 191 3.18 -17.30 -10.18
C SER A 191 1.70 -17.22 -9.86
N ALA A 192 1.23 -17.90 -8.82
CA ALA A 192 -0.19 -17.98 -8.48
C ALA A 192 -0.79 -16.65 -7.98
N HIS A 193 0.02 -15.73 -7.42
CA HIS A 193 -0.42 -14.43 -6.90
C HIS A 193 -1.70 -14.52 -6.06
N LEU A 194 -1.70 -15.42 -5.08
CA LEU A 194 -2.85 -15.74 -4.23
C LEU A 194 -3.17 -14.63 -3.22
N PHE A 195 -2.15 -13.94 -2.70
CA PHE A 195 -2.27 -12.95 -1.64
C PHE A 195 -1.47 -11.66 -1.92
N MET A 196 -0.20 -11.77 -2.31
CA MET A 196 0.56 -10.67 -2.95
C MET A 196 0.10 -10.55 -4.40
N ALA A 197 -1.14 -10.07 -4.52
CA ALA A 197 -1.94 -10.09 -5.71
C ALA A 197 -1.85 -8.76 -6.49
N ARG A 198 -0.63 -8.19 -6.53
CA ARG A 198 -0.19 -7.02 -7.33
C ARG A 198 -0.64 -5.65 -6.85
N GLY A 199 -1.35 -5.53 -5.73
CA GLY A 199 -1.78 -4.22 -5.23
C GLY A 199 -0.65 -3.27 -4.84
N GLY A 200 0.42 -3.75 -4.18
CA GLY A 200 1.61 -2.93 -3.89
C GLY A 200 2.46 -2.67 -5.13
N GLU A 201 2.47 -3.61 -6.07
CA GLU A 201 3.11 -3.44 -7.38
C GLU A 201 2.45 -2.30 -8.18
N LEU A 202 1.12 -2.13 -8.10
CA LEU A 202 0.43 -0.99 -8.70
C LEU A 202 0.87 0.35 -8.10
N LEU A 203 1.03 0.44 -6.78
CA LEU A 203 1.52 1.66 -6.13
C LEU A 203 2.96 2.00 -6.59
N PHE A 204 3.79 0.98 -6.79
CA PHE A 204 5.13 1.15 -7.35
C PHE A 204 5.05 1.67 -8.80
N LEU A 205 4.20 1.05 -9.64
CA LEU A 205 4.04 1.42 -11.05
C LEU A 205 3.49 2.84 -11.23
N GLN A 206 2.62 3.31 -10.34
CA GLN A 206 2.15 4.69 -10.29
C GLN A 206 3.31 5.68 -10.12
N LEU A 207 4.22 5.40 -9.18
CA LEU A 207 5.42 6.22 -8.97
C LEU A 207 6.42 6.08 -10.12
N ALA A 208 6.66 4.87 -10.62
CA ALA A 208 7.53 4.65 -11.77
C ALA A 208 7.03 5.41 -13.01
N HIS A 209 5.71 5.43 -13.23
CA HIS A 209 5.13 6.22 -14.31
C HIS A 209 5.39 7.71 -14.11
N LEU A 210 5.08 8.26 -12.93
CA LEU A 210 5.34 9.66 -12.60
C LEU A 210 6.81 10.03 -12.88
N PHE A 211 7.76 9.21 -12.42
CA PHE A 211 9.18 9.46 -12.54
C PHE A 211 9.78 9.17 -13.92
N SER A 212 8.99 8.59 -14.84
CA SER A 212 9.36 8.41 -16.25
C SER A 212 9.01 9.61 -17.13
N LEU A 213 8.18 10.54 -16.63
CA LEU A 213 7.71 11.70 -17.38
C LEU A 213 8.70 12.87 -17.32
N SER A 214 8.70 13.71 -18.36
CA SER A 214 9.43 14.96 -18.32
C SER A 214 8.77 15.96 -17.35
N PRO A 215 9.54 16.90 -16.76
CA PRO A 215 9.00 17.94 -15.89
C PRO A 215 7.84 18.73 -16.54
N GLU A 216 7.95 19.05 -17.82
CA GLU A 216 6.93 19.81 -18.56
C GLU A 216 5.62 19.03 -18.67
N SER A 217 5.71 17.71 -18.93
CA SER A 217 4.54 16.84 -18.96
C SER A 217 3.86 16.76 -17.60
N ILE A 218 4.62 16.77 -16.51
CA ILE A 218 4.08 16.72 -15.15
C ILE A 218 3.38 18.04 -14.82
N VAL A 219 4.03 19.19 -15.04
CA VAL A 219 3.44 20.52 -14.80
C VAL A 219 2.12 20.67 -15.56
N LYS A 220 2.09 20.28 -16.84
CA LYS A 220 0.87 20.31 -17.67
C LYS A 220 -0.25 19.44 -17.11
N ARG A 221 0.06 18.24 -16.60
CA ARG A 221 -0.93 17.29 -16.06
C ARG A 221 -1.44 17.68 -14.68
N LEU A 222 -0.62 18.35 -13.87
CA LEU A 222 -0.97 18.73 -12.50
C LEU A 222 -1.67 20.09 -12.44
N ASN A 223 -1.24 21.07 -13.25
CA ASN A 223 -1.74 22.44 -13.26
C ASN A 223 -1.80 23.09 -11.85
N ILE A 224 -0.84 22.75 -10.98
CA ILE A 224 -0.84 23.21 -9.58
C ILE A 224 -0.42 24.66 -9.40
N GLU A 225 0.27 25.25 -10.37
CA GLU A 225 0.70 26.67 -10.36
C GLU A 225 -0.50 27.63 -10.38
N ASN A 226 -1.62 27.19 -10.94
CA ASN A 226 -2.86 27.96 -11.03
C ASN A 226 -3.86 27.65 -9.91
N ASN A 227 -3.41 26.95 -8.86
CA ASN A 227 -4.28 26.51 -7.77
C ASN A 227 -3.61 26.74 -6.42
N ASP A 228 -4.04 27.79 -5.72
CA ASP A 228 -3.54 28.17 -4.39
C ASP A 228 -3.59 27.02 -3.38
N SER A 229 -4.51 26.05 -3.55
CA SER A 229 -4.58 24.84 -2.72
C SER A 229 -3.32 23.97 -2.76
N TYR A 230 -2.41 24.20 -3.70
CA TYR A 230 -1.15 23.46 -3.86
C TYR A 230 0.10 24.35 -3.74
N SER A 231 -0.02 25.57 -3.20
CA SER A 231 1.10 26.50 -3.00
C SER A 231 2.29 25.91 -2.23
N HIS A 232 2.06 24.93 -1.36
CA HIS A 232 3.13 24.23 -0.62
C HIS A 232 3.92 23.22 -1.48
N LEU A 233 3.46 22.92 -2.70
CA LEU A 233 4.06 21.97 -3.62
C LEU A 233 4.60 22.58 -4.91
N ILE A 234 4.33 23.86 -5.21
CA ILE A 234 4.69 24.51 -6.49
C ILE A 234 6.18 24.45 -6.82
N PHE A 235 7.05 24.47 -5.81
CA PHE A 235 8.50 24.40 -5.98
C PHE A 235 9.05 22.98 -5.90
N THR A 236 8.21 21.97 -6.11
CA THR A 236 8.67 20.58 -6.12
C THR A 236 9.48 20.29 -7.38
N ASP A 237 10.74 19.95 -7.19
CA ASP A 237 11.53 19.24 -8.20
C ASP A 237 11.23 17.72 -8.12
N VAL A 238 10.57 17.18 -9.14
CA VAL A 238 10.19 15.77 -9.19
C VAL A 238 11.40 14.85 -9.39
N SER A 239 12.44 15.32 -10.09
CA SER A 239 13.69 14.59 -10.24
C SER A 239 14.44 14.50 -8.90
N GLN A 240 14.49 15.60 -8.15
CA GLN A 240 15.02 15.58 -6.79
C GLN A 240 14.19 14.69 -5.86
N LEU A 241 12.86 14.74 -5.95
CA LEU A 241 11.94 13.90 -5.18
C LEU A 241 12.20 12.40 -5.43
N LYS A 242 12.39 12.00 -6.70
CA LYS A 242 12.77 10.63 -7.07
C LYS A 242 14.06 10.20 -6.36
N LEU A 243 15.11 11.01 -6.45
CA LEU A 243 16.41 10.70 -5.86
C LEU A 243 16.32 10.59 -4.32
N LEU A 244 15.59 11.50 -3.68
CA LEU A 244 15.36 11.50 -2.23
C LEU A 244 14.60 10.25 -1.78
N LEU A 245 13.52 9.89 -2.48
CA LEU A 245 12.75 8.69 -2.17
C LEU A 245 13.58 7.42 -2.34
N GLN A 246 14.30 7.26 -3.45
CA GLN A 246 15.18 6.10 -3.66
C GLN A 246 16.20 5.97 -2.53
N LYS A 247 16.86 7.08 -2.17
CA LYS A 247 17.82 7.13 -1.07
C LYS A 247 17.17 6.76 0.27
N ASN A 248 16.04 7.36 0.60
CA ASN A 248 15.42 7.18 1.91
C ASN A 248 14.77 5.80 2.08
N LEU A 249 14.16 5.23 1.03
CA LEU A 249 13.65 3.86 1.04
C LEU A 249 14.79 2.85 1.17
N LYS A 250 15.91 3.05 0.46
CA LYS A 250 17.11 2.23 0.63
C LYS A 250 17.67 2.32 2.06
N ASN A 251 17.70 3.52 2.63
CA ASN A 251 18.14 3.74 4.01
C ASN A 251 17.18 3.12 5.04
N LEU A 252 15.88 3.11 4.78
CA LEU A 252 14.88 2.44 5.64
C LEU A 252 15.19 0.94 5.76
N LEU A 253 15.53 0.30 4.65
CA LEU A 253 15.84 -1.15 4.61
C LEU A 253 17.23 -1.49 5.16
N SER A 254 18.15 -0.53 5.18
CA SER A 254 19.55 -0.71 5.62
C SER A 254 19.89 0.01 6.93
N GLY A 255 18.88 0.56 7.61
CA GLY A 255 18.98 1.40 8.80
C GLY A 255 19.22 0.64 10.11
N SER A 256 18.52 1.02 11.18
CA SER A 256 18.73 0.48 12.54
C SER A 256 18.57 -1.05 12.64
N LEU A 257 17.77 -1.64 11.76
CA LEU A 257 17.49 -3.08 11.70
C LEU A 257 18.53 -3.89 10.90
N LYS A 258 19.64 -3.27 10.48
CA LYS A 258 20.75 -3.95 9.79
C LYS A 258 21.32 -5.16 10.54
N LYS A 259 21.24 -5.18 11.87
CA LYS A 259 21.65 -6.36 12.67
C LYS A 259 20.71 -7.54 12.45
N ILE A 260 19.40 -7.30 12.36
CA ILE A 260 18.41 -8.32 12.03
C ILE A 260 18.64 -8.84 10.62
N ASP A 261 18.91 -7.94 9.67
CA ASP A 261 19.23 -8.32 8.29
C ASP A 261 20.46 -9.23 8.20
N LYS A 262 21.53 -8.95 8.97
CA LYS A 262 22.71 -9.82 9.05
C LYS A 262 22.37 -11.22 9.56
N LEU A 263 21.49 -11.33 10.55
CA LEU A 263 21.03 -12.64 11.07
C LEU A 263 20.20 -13.37 10.02
N ALA A 264 19.32 -12.67 9.31
CA ALA A 264 18.52 -13.24 8.23
C ALA A 264 19.41 -13.74 7.08
N SER A 265 20.40 -12.94 6.68
CA SER A 265 21.43 -13.30 5.71
C SER A 265 22.25 -14.52 6.17
N PHE A 266 22.57 -14.62 7.46
CA PHE A 266 23.24 -15.80 8.02
C PHE A 266 22.40 -17.07 7.84
N VAL A 267 21.10 -17.02 8.11
CA VAL A 267 20.18 -18.17 7.90
C VAL A 267 20.11 -18.54 6.41
N GLU A 268 19.90 -17.55 5.53
CA GLU A 268 19.82 -17.77 4.08
C GLU A 268 21.11 -18.39 3.52
N LYS A 269 22.29 -17.88 3.92
CA LYS A 269 23.60 -18.44 3.52
C LYS A 269 23.89 -19.80 4.13
N SER A 270 23.33 -20.08 5.31
CA SER A 270 23.48 -21.37 5.99
C SER A 270 22.68 -22.47 5.31
N LEU A 271 21.60 -22.09 4.64
CA LEU A 271 20.62 -22.98 4.03
C LEU A 271 20.49 -22.71 2.51
N SER A 272 21.60 -22.43 1.83
CA SER A 272 21.60 -22.15 0.39
C SER A 272 21.06 -23.31 -0.44
N ASP A 273 21.12 -24.54 0.09
CA ASP A 273 20.56 -25.78 -0.45
C ASP A 273 19.02 -25.88 -0.32
N VAL A 274 18.36 -24.89 0.28
CA VAL A 274 16.89 -24.76 0.35
C VAL A 274 16.35 -23.83 -0.75
N THR A 275 17.20 -23.04 -1.39
CA THR A 275 16.75 -22.02 -2.38
C THR A 275 15.95 -22.65 -3.54
N LEU A 276 14.85 -22.00 -3.94
CA LEU A 276 14.03 -22.48 -5.04
C LEU A 276 14.51 -21.98 -6.41
N ASN A 277 15.32 -20.93 -6.43
CA ASN A 277 15.88 -20.33 -7.63
C ASN A 277 17.38 -20.59 -7.66
N ASP A 278 17.90 -20.95 -8.82
CA ASP A 278 19.33 -21.02 -9.08
C ASP A 278 19.83 -19.60 -9.32
N ASP A 279 20.91 -19.18 -8.66
CA ASP A 279 21.52 -17.85 -8.84
C ASP A 279 21.87 -17.57 -10.31
N ASN A 280 22.16 -18.61 -11.10
CA ASN A 280 22.42 -18.49 -12.54
C ASN A 280 21.15 -18.33 -13.40
N LYS A 281 19.97 -18.57 -12.82
CA LYS A 281 18.66 -18.54 -13.49
C LYS A 281 17.62 -17.86 -12.57
N PRO A 282 17.76 -16.55 -12.30
CA PRO A 282 16.82 -15.83 -11.44
C PRO A 282 15.41 -15.86 -12.07
N LYS A 283 14.39 -16.13 -11.24
CA LYS A 283 13.01 -16.23 -11.70
C LYS A 283 12.37 -14.86 -11.87
N LYS A 284 12.12 -14.50 -13.12
CA LYS A 284 11.37 -13.31 -13.52
C LYS A 284 9.96 -13.25 -12.90
N ALA A 285 9.53 -12.06 -12.52
CA ALA A 285 8.14 -11.71 -12.23
C ALA A 285 7.69 -10.60 -13.20
N THR A 286 6.61 -10.82 -13.93
CA THR A 286 6.09 -9.85 -14.92
C THR A 286 5.22 -8.82 -14.23
N LEU A 287 5.58 -7.54 -14.39
CA LEU A 287 4.83 -6.40 -13.88
C LEU A 287 3.43 -6.37 -14.50
N GLY A 288 2.48 -5.81 -13.77
CA GLY A 288 1.19 -5.37 -14.27
C GLY A 288 1.26 -4.01 -14.95
N TRP A 289 0.14 -3.29 -14.93
CA TRP A 289 0.03 -1.98 -15.55
C TRP A 289 -0.90 -1.07 -14.73
N VAL A 290 -0.71 0.23 -14.87
CA VAL A 290 -1.52 1.29 -14.25
C VAL A 290 -2.07 2.24 -15.32
N PRO A 291 -3.20 2.92 -15.11
CA PRO A 291 -3.66 3.98 -16.02
C PRO A 291 -2.67 5.15 -16.03
N ARG A 292 -2.30 5.66 -17.21
CA ARG A 292 -1.43 6.86 -17.31
C ARG A 292 -2.08 8.13 -16.76
N ALA A 293 -3.41 8.12 -16.64
CA ALA A 293 -4.14 9.20 -15.98
C ALA A 293 -3.78 9.36 -14.49
N SER A 294 -3.10 8.40 -13.86
CA SER A 294 -2.82 8.38 -12.42
C SER A 294 -1.76 9.37 -11.91
N VAL A 295 -1.17 10.17 -12.80
CA VAL A 295 -0.11 11.15 -12.46
C VAL A 295 -0.47 12.06 -11.27
N PRO A 296 -1.68 12.65 -11.18
CA PRO A 296 -2.05 13.51 -10.06
C PRO A 296 -1.96 12.82 -8.70
N GLU A 297 -2.65 11.69 -8.54
CA GLU A 297 -2.64 10.95 -7.27
C GLU A 297 -1.27 10.33 -6.95
N SER A 298 -0.46 10.02 -7.97
CA SER A 298 0.91 9.52 -7.81
C SER A 298 1.86 10.61 -7.32
N PHE A 299 1.71 11.84 -7.81
CA PHE A 299 2.50 12.99 -7.35
C PHE A 299 2.26 13.28 -5.87
N LEU A 300 1.00 13.29 -5.44
CA LEU A 300 0.65 13.46 -4.03
C LEU A 300 1.22 12.32 -3.17
N PHE A 301 1.08 11.08 -3.63
CA PHE A 301 1.63 9.92 -2.92
C PHE A 301 3.15 10.00 -2.76
N ALA A 302 3.87 10.44 -3.80
CA ALA A 302 5.31 10.62 -3.74
C ALA A 302 5.73 11.63 -2.66
N GLN A 303 5.01 12.76 -2.56
CA GLN A 303 5.24 13.77 -1.52
C GLN A 303 4.98 13.26 -0.11
N GLU A 304 3.84 12.61 0.08
CA GLU A 304 3.41 12.07 1.37
C GLU A 304 4.37 10.98 1.86
N LEU A 305 4.76 10.09 0.96
CA LEU A 305 5.74 9.05 1.23
C LEU A 305 7.10 9.66 1.59
N ASN A 306 7.54 10.70 0.86
CA ASN A 306 8.80 11.36 1.12
C ASN A 306 8.82 12.07 2.48
N ASN A 307 7.72 12.70 2.89
CA ASN A 307 7.59 13.33 4.21
C ASN A 307 7.75 12.30 5.34
N ILE A 308 7.08 11.14 5.22
CA ILE A 308 7.23 10.04 6.19
C ILE A 308 8.67 9.51 6.19
N CYS A 309 9.26 9.25 5.03
CA CYS A 309 10.62 8.74 4.94
C CYS A 309 11.67 9.71 5.50
N CYS A 310 11.50 11.02 5.30
CA CYS A 310 12.39 12.07 5.78
C CYS A 310 12.27 12.34 7.30
N SER A 311 11.18 11.91 7.93
CA SER A 311 10.93 12.14 9.36
C SER A 311 12.00 11.50 10.28
N SER A 312 12.07 11.94 11.53
CA SER A 312 12.90 11.33 12.59
C SER A 312 12.23 10.16 13.29
N LEU A 313 11.05 9.72 12.84
CA LEU A 313 10.42 8.49 13.33
C LEU A 313 11.37 7.30 13.19
N ASN A 314 11.28 6.34 14.11
CA ASN A 314 12.05 5.10 13.98
C ASN A 314 11.54 4.27 12.78
N GLU A 315 12.36 3.33 12.31
CA GLU A 315 12.07 2.59 11.09
C GLU A 315 10.76 1.78 11.16
N LEU A 316 10.41 1.21 12.31
CA LEU A 316 9.15 0.46 12.47
C LEU A 316 7.94 1.40 12.43
N GLU A 317 8.01 2.55 13.10
CA GLU A 317 6.96 3.57 13.02
C GLU A 317 6.77 4.10 11.60
N LYS A 318 7.87 4.27 10.84
CA LYS A 318 7.79 4.63 9.41
C LYS A 318 7.07 3.57 8.61
N LEU A 319 7.38 2.28 8.83
CA LEU A 319 6.69 1.18 8.17
C LEU A 319 5.20 1.16 8.49
N ASP A 320 4.80 1.43 9.74
CA ASP A 320 3.39 1.50 10.12
C ASP A 320 2.67 2.67 9.42
N MET A 321 3.29 3.86 9.39
CA MET A 321 2.75 5.01 8.66
C MET A 321 2.65 4.74 7.16
N MET A 322 3.67 4.09 6.57
CA MET A 322 3.70 3.74 5.15
C MET A 322 2.65 2.69 4.78
N GLN A 323 2.39 1.69 5.63
CA GLN A 323 1.32 0.72 5.43
C GLN A 323 -0.05 1.42 5.33
N MET A 324 -0.34 2.32 6.29
CA MET A 324 -1.58 3.08 6.27
C MET A 324 -1.65 4.03 5.07
N LEU A 325 -0.55 4.68 4.71
CA LEU A 325 -0.49 5.55 3.53
C LEU A 325 -0.76 4.77 2.25
N CYS A 326 -0.18 3.57 2.09
CA CYS A 326 -0.45 2.70 0.94
C CYS A 326 -1.95 2.41 0.83
N CYS A 327 -2.59 2.01 1.93
CA CYS A 327 -4.02 1.78 1.96
C CYS A 327 -4.85 3.03 1.62
N LEU A 328 -4.52 4.17 2.22
CA LEU A 328 -5.20 5.44 1.93
C LEU A 328 -5.03 5.84 0.46
N HIS A 329 -3.85 5.59 -0.12
CA HIS A 329 -3.58 5.83 -1.52
C HIS A 329 -4.36 4.89 -2.45
N VAL A 330 -4.60 3.64 -2.07
CA VAL A 330 -5.51 2.74 -2.80
C VAL A 330 -6.92 3.34 -2.83
N LEU A 331 -7.47 3.74 -1.68
CA LEU A 331 -8.80 4.37 -1.60
C LEU A 331 -8.89 5.65 -2.44
N ARG A 332 -7.84 6.48 -2.40
CA ARG A 332 -7.70 7.68 -3.24
C ARG A 332 -7.68 7.32 -4.72
N SER A 333 -6.85 6.39 -5.13
CA SER A 333 -6.70 5.98 -6.54
C SER A 333 -8.02 5.44 -7.11
N LEU A 334 -8.75 4.62 -6.36
CA LEU A 334 -10.08 4.15 -6.76
C LEU A 334 -11.05 5.33 -6.97
N SER A 335 -11.02 6.31 -6.07
CA SER A 335 -11.90 7.48 -6.13
C SER A 335 -11.54 8.41 -7.29
N PHE A 336 -10.26 8.66 -7.53
CA PHE A 336 -9.75 9.44 -8.67
C PHE A 336 -10.17 8.82 -10.01
N GLN A 337 -9.92 7.53 -10.21
CA GLN A 337 -10.24 6.85 -11.46
C GLN A 337 -11.76 6.77 -11.69
N ALA A 338 -12.54 6.50 -10.64
CA ALA A 338 -13.99 6.51 -10.75
C ALA A 338 -14.51 7.91 -11.10
N ARG A 339 -13.94 8.97 -10.51
CA ARG A 339 -14.39 10.33 -10.76
C ARG A 339 -14.17 10.78 -12.19
N ARG A 340 -13.04 10.40 -12.79
CA ARG A 340 -12.71 10.64 -14.21
C ARG A 340 -13.77 10.05 -15.16
N LEU A 341 -14.41 8.95 -14.77
CA LEU A 341 -15.44 8.29 -15.58
C LEU A 341 -16.88 8.70 -15.23
N SER A 342 -17.13 9.22 -14.02
CA SER A 342 -18.49 9.46 -13.50
C SER A 342 -19.27 10.60 -14.20
N GLN A 343 -18.70 11.32 -15.18
CA GLN A 343 -19.36 12.35 -16.01
C GLN A 343 -20.13 13.45 -15.23
N SER A 344 -19.84 13.68 -13.95
CA SER A 344 -20.45 14.80 -13.21
C SER A 344 -19.72 16.11 -13.55
N GLU A 345 -20.46 17.19 -13.78
CA GLU A 345 -19.93 18.55 -13.97
C GLU A 345 -19.53 19.23 -12.64
N LYS A 346 -19.71 18.55 -11.50
CA LYS A 346 -19.42 19.12 -10.17
C LYS A 346 -17.91 19.24 -9.94
N ILE A 347 -17.44 20.48 -9.85
CA ILE A 347 -16.06 20.79 -9.52
C ILE A 347 -15.90 20.81 -8.00
N THR A 348 -14.82 20.22 -7.49
CA THR A 348 -14.43 20.30 -6.07
C THR A 348 -13.30 21.31 -5.91
N THR A 349 -13.65 22.59 -5.75
CA THR A 349 -12.66 23.68 -5.69
C THR A 349 -11.59 23.42 -4.64
N GLY A 350 -10.33 23.51 -5.06
CA GLY A 350 -9.18 23.30 -4.18
C GLY A 350 -8.72 21.86 -4.01
N PHE A 351 -9.27 20.91 -4.79
CA PHE A 351 -8.82 19.53 -4.82
C PHE A 351 -8.93 18.92 -6.24
N MET A 352 -7.80 18.47 -6.80
CA MET A 352 -7.75 17.95 -8.17
C MET A 352 -8.39 16.57 -8.38
N GLY A 353 -8.77 15.88 -7.31
CA GLY A 353 -9.45 14.58 -7.40
C GLY A 353 -10.96 14.67 -7.64
N GLU A 354 -11.55 15.85 -7.50
CA GLU A 354 -12.97 16.13 -7.76
C GLU A 354 -13.99 15.22 -7.02
N TYR A 355 -13.59 14.74 -5.84
CA TYR A 355 -14.48 14.07 -4.88
C TYR A 355 -14.26 14.63 -3.49
N ALA A 356 -15.16 14.34 -2.54
CA ALA A 356 -14.95 14.72 -1.15
C ALA A 356 -15.36 13.62 -0.16
N TRP A 357 -14.55 13.44 0.89
CA TRP A 357 -14.82 12.58 2.03
C TRP A 357 -15.08 13.45 3.26
N ILE A 358 -16.30 13.44 3.75
CA ILE A 358 -16.68 14.15 5.00
C ILE A 358 -16.51 13.16 6.15
N VAL A 359 -15.69 13.52 7.14
CA VAL A 359 -15.41 12.65 8.30
C VAL A 359 -16.12 13.14 9.55
N SER A 360 -16.40 12.23 10.47
CA SER A 360 -16.84 12.54 11.83
C SER A 360 -15.90 11.91 12.86
N THR A 361 -16.08 12.22 14.15
CA THR A 361 -15.44 11.42 15.21
C THR A 361 -16.02 10.00 15.27
N PRO A 362 -15.25 9.01 15.75
CA PRO A 362 -15.77 7.67 16.00
C PRO A 362 -16.97 7.65 16.96
N ASP A 363 -16.95 8.52 17.97
CA ASP A 363 -17.92 8.57 19.07
C ASP A 363 -19.10 9.52 18.79
N THR A 364 -19.20 10.07 17.57
CA THR A 364 -20.28 11.02 17.23
C THR A 364 -21.67 10.40 17.43
N PRO A 365 -22.59 11.06 18.19
CA PRO A 365 -23.96 10.60 18.43
C PRO A 365 -24.75 10.32 17.13
N LYS A 366 -25.71 9.40 17.20
CA LYS A 366 -26.49 8.91 16.03
C LYS A 366 -27.32 10.00 15.36
N ASP A 367 -27.81 10.94 16.15
CA ASP A 367 -28.69 12.06 15.82
C ASP A 367 -27.92 13.33 15.43
N SER A 368 -26.59 13.33 15.48
CA SER A 368 -25.78 14.46 15.06
C SER A 368 -25.80 14.67 13.53
N ALA A 369 -25.72 15.92 13.09
CA ALA A 369 -25.60 16.24 11.67
C ALA A 369 -24.27 15.75 11.08
N SER A 370 -23.15 15.93 11.79
CA SER A 370 -21.83 15.50 11.31
C SER A 370 -21.76 14.00 11.01
N ARG A 371 -22.43 13.17 11.82
CA ARG A 371 -22.56 11.75 11.53
C ARG A 371 -23.38 11.49 10.27
N ARG A 372 -24.52 12.18 10.09
CA ARG A 372 -25.34 12.06 8.88
C ARG A 372 -24.55 12.47 7.63
N LEU A 373 -23.84 13.60 7.67
CA LEU A 373 -23.00 14.07 6.56
C LEU A 373 -21.94 13.04 6.17
N SER A 374 -21.24 12.50 7.17
CA SER A 374 -20.22 11.48 6.96
C SER A 374 -20.79 10.18 6.37
N GLN A 375 -21.98 9.76 6.83
CA GLN A 375 -22.67 8.59 6.29
C GLN A 375 -23.08 8.82 4.82
N THR A 376 -23.71 9.96 4.52
CA THR A 376 -24.11 10.31 3.16
C THR A 376 -22.90 10.46 2.23
N SER A 377 -21.79 11.04 2.71
CA SER A 377 -20.53 11.12 1.96
C SER A 377 -20.02 9.72 1.58
N PHE A 378 -20.03 8.78 2.52
CA PHE A 378 -19.66 7.39 2.24
C PHE A 378 -20.58 6.72 1.21
N GLU A 379 -21.90 6.85 1.37
CA GLU A 379 -22.89 6.29 0.46
C GLU A 379 -22.73 6.83 -0.98
N ILE A 380 -22.43 8.12 -1.14
CA ILE A 380 -22.18 8.75 -2.44
C ILE A 380 -20.93 8.16 -3.11
N ILE A 381 -19.82 8.05 -2.36
CA ILE A 381 -18.56 7.49 -2.88
C ILE A 381 -18.73 6.02 -3.24
N GLU A 382 -19.35 5.23 -2.37
CA GLU A 382 -19.60 3.81 -2.64
C GLU A 382 -20.52 3.64 -3.87
N GLY A 383 -21.57 4.44 -3.97
CA GLY A 383 -22.46 4.47 -5.13
C GLY A 383 -21.73 4.87 -6.43
N MET A 384 -20.80 5.82 -6.36
CA MET A 384 -19.97 6.20 -7.52
C MET A 384 -19.09 5.03 -7.97
N LEU A 385 -18.35 4.42 -7.05
CA LEU A 385 -17.49 3.26 -7.32
C LEU A 385 -18.29 2.08 -7.89
N PHE A 386 -19.51 1.88 -7.41
CA PHE A 386 -20.44 0.89 -7.95
C PHE A 386 -20.81 1.24 -9.41
N ARG A 387 -21.32 2.45 -9.68
CA ARG A 387 -21.84 2.83 -11.00
C ARG A 387 -20.78 2.78 -12.11
N VAL A 388 -19.57 3.27 -11.84
CA VAL A 388 -18.51 3.35 -12.88
C VAL A 388 -18.12 1.99 -13.42
N LEU A 389 -18.14 0.94 -12.59
CA LEU A 389 -17.87 -0.43 -13.04
C LEU A 389 -18.91 -0.93 -14.04
N ARG A 390 -20.18 -0.51 -13.90
CA ARG A 390 -21.24 -0.85 -14.85
C ARG A 390 -21.05 -0.10 -16.16
N ILE A 391 -20.62 1.16 -16.11
CA ILE A 391 -20.27 1.94 -17.32
C ILE A 391 -19.17 1.23 -18.11
N VAL A 392 -18.08 0.83 -17.44
CA VAL A 392 -16.97 0.10 -18.07
C VAL A 392 -17.44 -1.21 -18.67
N HIS A 393 -18.23 -1.98 -17.93
CA HIS A 393 -18.75 -3.27 -18.37
C HIS A 393 -19.67 -3.13 -19.60
N SER A 394 -20.64 -2.22 -19.56
CA SER A 394 -21.56 -1.98 -20.69
C SER A 394 -20.86 -1.42 -21.93
N GLY A 395 -19.79 -0.63 -21.74
CA GLY A 395 -19.00 -0.06 -22.83
C GLY A 395 -18.06 -1.05 -23.55
N HIS A 396 -17.86 -2.24 -22.98
CA HIS A 396 -17.02 -3.31 -23.54
C HIS A 396 -17.86 -4.57 -23.80
N LEU A 397 -18.71 -4.48 -24.83
CA LEU A 397 -19.47 -5.60 -25.41
C LEU A 397 -18.49 -6.70 -25.85
N GLY A 398 -18.30 -7.73 -25.04
CA GLY A 398 -17.51 -8.91 -25.43
C GLY A 398 -16.69 -9.57 -24.33
N VAL A 399 -16.61 -8.98 -23.12
CA VAL A 399 -15.97 -9.68 -22.00
C VAL A 399 -17.03 -10.46 -21.22
N GLU A 400 -16.96 -11.79 -21.22
CA GLU A 400 -17.60 -12.66 -20.21
C GLU A 400 -16.96 -12.44 -18.81
N SER A 401 -16.75 -11.18 -18.42
CA SER A 401 -16.15 -10.82 -17.14
C SER A 401 -17.21 -10.89 -16.05
N SER A 402 -16.91 -11.63 -14.98
CA SER A 402 -17.75 -11.70 -13.80
C SER A 402 -17.91 -10.31 -13.15
N MET A 403 -19.11 -9.73 -13.20
CA MET A 403 -19.43 -8.48 -12.49
C MET A 403 -19.21 -8.63 -10.98
N LYS A 404 -19.44 -9.83 -10.43
CA LYS A 404 -19.17 -10.14 -9.02
C LYS A 404 -17.68 -9.96 -8.68
N GLU A 405 -16.79 -10.34 -9.59
CA GLU A 405 -15.35 -10.17 -9.41
C GLU A 405 -14.93 -8.70 -9.56
N ALA A 406 -15.53 -7.96 -10.50
CA ALA A 406 -15.32 -6.52 -10.61
C ALA A 406 -15.75 -5.78 -9.33
N ASP A 407 -16.90 -6.14 -8.75
CA ASP A 407 -17.37 -5.57 -7.48
C ASP A 407 -16.41 -5.87 -6.31
N ASP A 408 -15.85 -7.08 -6.28
CA ASP A 408 -14.86 -7.51 -5.29
C ASP A 408 -13.56 -6.67 -5.40
N HIS A 409 -13.15 -6.28 -6.62
CA HIS A 409 -11.94 -5.46 -6.87
C HIS A 409 -12.21 -3.94 -6.95
N GLY A 410 -13.46 -3.50 -6.77
CA GLY A 410 -13.82 -2.08 -6.79
C GLY A 410 -14.34 -1.57 -5.44
N PHE A 411 -15.65 -1.42 -5.30
CA PHE A 411 -16.21 -0.80 -4.09
C PHE A 411 -16.07 -1.69 -2.84
N LYS A 412 -16.08 -3.03 -2.97
CA LYS A 412 -15.93 -3.91 -1.81
C LYS A 412 -14.53 -3.86 -1.20
N ILE A 413 -13.49 -3.76 -2.04
CA ILE A 413 -12.14 -3.55 -1.53
C ILE A 413 -11.99 -2.17 -0.88
N PHE A 414 -12.59 -1.12 -1.46
CA PHE A 414 -12.65 0.20 -0.84
C PHE A 414 -13.21 0.13 0.59
N ARG A 415 -14.37 -0.51 0.74
CA ARG A 415 -15.01 -0.73 2.05
C ARG A 415 -14.12 -1.53 3.00
N LYS A 416 -13.50 -2.60 2.52
CA LYS A 416 -12.65 -3.47 3.35
C LYS A 416 -11.42 -2.72 3.85
N ILE A 417 -10.65 -2.10 2.96
CA ILE A 417 -9.44 -1.37 3.31
C ILE A 417 -9.77 -0.21 4.25
N GLY A 418 -10.83 0.56 3.94
CA GLY A 418 -11.25 1.66 4.81
C GLY A 418 -11.64 1.20 6.22
N LYS A 419 -12.24 0.00 6.37
CA LYS A 419 -12.49 -0.60 7.70
C LYS A 419 -11.21 -1.08 8.38
N GLU A 420 -10.27 -1.62 7.62
CA GLU A 420 -9.01 -2.16 8.13
C GLU A 420 -8.11 -1.05 8.69
N ILE A 421 -8.04 0.11 8.03
CA ILE A 421 -7.30 1.29 8.52
C ILE A 421 -8.11 2.18 9.49
N GLY A 422 -9.35 1.80 9.80
CA GLY A 422 -10.21 2.55 10.73
C GLY A 422 -10.80 3.85 10.18
N LEU A 423 -10.79 4.06 8.86
CA LEU A 423 -11.44 5.18 8.19
C LEU A 423 -12.95 4.96 8.05
N ILE A 424 -13.44 3.72 8.03
CA ILE A 424 -14.87 3.39 7.88
C ILE A 424 -15.35 2.60 9.10
N ILE A 425 -16.43 3.07 9.72
CA ILE A 425 -17.14 2.36 10.81
C ILE A 425 -18.66 2.39 10.59
N PRO A 426 -19.43 1.44 11.14
CA PRO A 426 -18.98 0.28 11.93
C PRO A 426 -18.33 -0.80 11.06
N LYS A 427 -17.49 -1.64 11.68
CA LYS A 427 -16.87 -2.79 10.98
C LYS A 427 -17.94 -3.75 10.44
N ASN A 428 -19.00 -3.97 11.22
CA ASN A 428 -20.16 -4.79 10.86
C ASN A 428 -21.45 -3.99 11.09
N GLY A 429 -22.47 -4.24 10.26
CA GLY A 429 -23.78 -3.57 10.37
C GLY A 429 -23.99 -2.39 9.42
N GLN A 430 -25.13 -1.73 9.61
CA GLN A 430 -25.62 -0.60 8.80
C GLN A 430 -25.07 0.75 9.30
N GLY A 431 -25.27 1.80 8.51
CA GLY A 431 -24.82 3.16 8.84
C GLY A 431 -23.31 3.34 8.75
N GLN A 432 -22.71 2.78 7.69
CA GLN A 432 -21.28 2.95 7.40
C GLN A 432 -20.98 4.40 7.06
N ARG A 433 -19.90 4.92 7.63
CA ARG A 433 -19.54 6.32 7.51
C ARG A 433 -18.03 6.51 7.63
N PHE A 434 -17.53 7.62 7.11
CA PHE A 434 -16.12 7.98 7.25
C PHE A 434 -15.82 8.60 8.62
N VAL A 435 -14.77 8.14 9.29
CA VAL A 435 -14.32 8.70 10.57
C VAL A 435 -12.83 8.97 10.57
N LEU A 436 -12.41 9.91 11.41
CA LEU A 436 -11.00 10.19 11.62
C LEU A 436 -10.58 9.68 13.00
N SER A 437 -9.78 8.62 13.01
CA SER A 437 -9.15 8.11 14.23
C SER A 437 -7.89 8.91 14.58
N PRO A 438 -7.43 8.90 15.85
CA PRO A 438 -6.15 9.51 16.23
C PRO A 438 -4.96 9.00 15.39
N THR A 439 -4.96 7.70 15.05
CA THR A 439 -3.92 7.09 14.21
C THR A 439 -3.93 7.67 12.80
N LEU A 440 -5.11 7.84 12.18
CA LEU A 440 -5.22 8.47 10.87
C LEU A 440 -4.85 9.95 10.92
N LEU A 441 -5.21 10.66 11.99
CA LEU A 441 -4.81 12.06 12.17
C LEU A 441 -3.29 12.19 12.25
N ARG A 442 -2.60 11.33 13.02
CA ARG A 442 -1.13 11.27 13.08
C ARG A 442 -0.52 11.03 11.70
N LEU A 443 -1.09 10.10 10.93
CA LEU A 443 -0.67 9.87 9.54
C LEU A 443 -0.84 11.12 8.68
N LEU A 444 -1.99 11.79 8.75
CA LEU A 444 -2.25 13.00 7.95
C LEU A 444 -1.25 14.11 8.27
N VAL A 445 -0.92 14.33 9.56
CA VAL A 445 0.15 15.26 9.96
C VAL A 445 1.48 14.88 9.32
N ALA A 446 1.91 13.62 9.47
CA ALA A 446 3.18 13.14 8.93
C ALA A 446 3.24 13.18 7.39
N ALA A 447 2.09 13.07 6.72
CA ALA A 447 1.98 13.03 5.27
C ALA A 447 1.96 14.42 4.63
N VAL A 448 1.27 15.42 5.22
CA VAL A 448 1.04 16.73 4.57
C VAL A 448 1.87 17.89 5.15
N ILE A 449 2.53 17.69 6.28
CA ILE A 449 3.42 18.67 6.91
C ILE A 449 4.84 18.09 6.89
N LYS A 450 5.78 18.84 6.30
CA LYS A 450 7.18 18.39 6.22
C LYS A 450 7.74 18.22 7.65
N PRO A 451 8.68 17.27 7.87
CA PRO A 451 9.41 17.16 9.13
C PRO A 451 9.95 18.52 9.62
N GLY A 452 9.57 18.95 10.82
CA GLY A 452 9.98 20.23 11.39
C GLY A 452 9.20 21.47 10.89
N GLU A 453 8.24 21.30 9.97
CA GLU A 453 7.40 22.41 9.49
C GLU A 453 6.26 22.73 10.46
N ARG A 454 5.95 24.03 10.59
CA ARG A 454 4.82 24.57 11.35
C ARG A 454 3.86 25.27 10.40
N VAL A 455 2.57 24.94 10.49
CA VAL A 455 1.53 25.58 9.68
C VAL A 455 0.36 26.00 10.55
N ARG A 456 -0.40 27.00 10.11
CA ARG A 456 -1.67 27.36 10.77
C ARG A 456 -2.65 26.19 10.65
N LEU A 457 -3.57 26.05 11.61
CA LEU A 457 -4.61 25.02 11.56
C LEU A 457 -5.46 25.06 10.28
N THR A 458 -5.81 26.26 9.83
CA THR A 458 -6.56 26.46 8.57
C THR A 458 -5.78 26.00 7.33
N GLU A 459 -4.46 26.19 7.35
CA GLU A 459 -3.55 25.71 6.31
C GLU A 459 -3.45 24.18 6.34
N PHE A 460 -3.39 23.57 7.53
CA PHE A 460 -3.43 22.12 7.67
C PHE A 460 -4.71 21.51 7.09
N TYR A 461 -5.88 22.08 7.39
CA TYR A 461 -7.16 21.65 6.80
C TYR A 461 -7.18 21.77 5.28
N ARG A 462 -6.64 22.87 4.74
CA ARG A 462 -6.49 23.06 3.30
C ARG A 462 -5.62 21.99 2.66
N ARG A 463 -4.46 21.68 3.26
CA ARG A 463 -3.54 20.66 2.74
C ARG A 463 -4.14 19.26 2.79
N ILE A 464 -4.82 18.88 3.88
CA ILE A 464 -5.51 17.59 3.96
C ILE A 464 -6.53 17.44 2.82
N PHE A 465 -7.33 18.48 2.60
CA PHE A 465 -8.31 18.47 1.53
C PHE A 465 -7.65 18.40 0.14
N ALA A 466 -6.59 19.18 -0.09
CA ALA A 466 -5.85 19.17 -1.36
C ALA A 466 -5.15 17.82 -1.64
N HIS A 467 -4.77 17.07 -0.61
CA HIS A 467 -4.08 15.78 -0.76
C HIS A 467 -5.04 14.58 -0.85
N PHE A 468 -6.13 14.59 -0.09
CA PHE A 468 -6.98 13.39 0.08
C PHE A 468 -8.45 13.62 -0.27
N GLY A 469 -8.89 14.87 -0.43
CA GLY A 469 -10.31 15.22 -0.50
C GLY A 469 -11.02 15.07 0.84
N ILE A 470 -10.29 14.90 1.95
CA ILE A 470 -10.87 14.78 3.29
C ILE A 470 -11.23 16.18 3.80
N ALA A 471 -12.51 16.39 4.03
CA ALA A 471 -13.04 17.65 4.54
C ALA A 471 -13.23 17.59 6.05
N LEU A 472 -12.50 18.47 6.74
CA LEU A 472 -12.48 18.53 8.20
C LEU A 472 -13.37 19.65 8.76
N ALA A 473 -13.14 20.89 8.31
CA ALA A 473 -13.86 22.07 8.79
C ALA A 473 -13.78 23.21 7.77
N GLY A 474 -14.46 24.32 8.08
CA GLY A 474 -14.37 25.58 7.34
C GLY A 474 -14.73 25.47 5.86
N LYS A 475 -14.00 26.21 5.01
CA LYS A 475 -14.26 26.28 3.55
C LYS A 475 -14.25 24.91 2.88
N GLN A 476 -13.35 24.01 3.30
CA GLN A 476 -13.24 22.67 2.73
C GLN A 476 -14.49 21.82 3.01
N LEU A 477 -15.07 21.95 4.20
CA LEU A 477 -16.34 21.29 4.54
C LEU A 477 -17.51 21.84 3.73
N SER A 478 -17.59 23.15 3.54
CA SER A 478 -18.62 23.77 2.68
C SER A 478 -18.54 23.24 1.23
N VAL A 479 -17.34 23.19 0.65
CA VAL A 479 -17.12 22.64 -0.69
C VAL A 479 -17.54 21.16 -0.77
N ALA A 480 -17.23 20.36 0.26
CA ALA A 480 -17.61 18.95 0.31
C ALA A 480 -19.13 18.74 0.40
N ILE A 481 -19.82 19.54 1.21
CA ILE A 481 -21.28 19.51 1.36
C ILE A 481 -21.95 19.84 0.01
N GLU A 482 -21.46 20.88 -0.67
CA GLU A 482 -21.97 21.26 -2.00
C GLU A 482 -21.76 20.17 -3.05
N TRP A 483 -20.56 19.58 -3.07
CA TRP A 483 -20.25 18.45 -3.95
C TRP A 483 -21.21 17.28 -3.72
N SER A 484 -21.50 16.97 -2.46
CA SER A 484 -22.40 15.87 -2.08
C SER A 484 -23.89 16.14 -2.34
N SER A 485 -24.30 17.36 -2.73
CA SER A 485 -25.71 17.78 -2.85
C SER A 485 -26.56 17.49 -1.61
N ILE A 486 -25.95 17.56 -0.44
CA ILE A 486 -26.66 17.45 0.83
C ILE A 486 -27.50 18.73 1.03
N SER A 487 -28.75 18.59 1.50
CA SER A 487 -29.74 19.67 1.54
C SER A 487 -29.30 20.92 2.32
N ASN A 488 -29.87 22.07 1.98
CA ASN A 488 -29.56 23.35 2.62
C ASN A 488 -29.84 23.36 4.14
N ASP A 489 -30.84 22.61 4.63
CA ASP A 489 -31.13 22.49 6.07
C ASP A 489 -29.96 21.92 6.88
N THR A 490 -29.09 21.14 6.23
CA THR A 490 -27.86 20.59 6.82
C THR A 490 -26.66 21.53 6.70
N LYS A 491 -26.70 22.58 5.85
CA LYS A 491 -25.59 23.54 5.71
C LYS A 491 -25.41 24.39 6.96
N ASP A 492 -26.48 24.97 7.49
CA ASP A 492 -26.39 25.92 8.61
C ASP A 492 -25.94 25.26 9.92
N TYR A 493 -26.33 24.00 10.16
CA TYR A 493 -25.89 23.23 11.33
C TYR A 493 -24.49 22.60 11.14
N ALA A 494 -24.09 22.28 9.90
CA ALA A 494 -22.74 21.78 9.62
C ALA A 494 -21.66 22.86 9.77
N MET A 495 -22.00 24.11 9.45
CA MET A 495 -21.09 25.25 9.59
C MET A 495 -20.88 25.67 11.05
N THR A 496 -21.79 25.31 11.95
CA THR A 496 -21.61 25.45 13.41
C THR A 496 -21.01 24.21 14.08
N THR A 497 -20.76 23.13 13.32
CA THR A 497 -20.18 21.89 13.86
C THR A 497 -18.69 22.12 14.17
N GLU A 498 -18.40 22.13 15.47
CA GLU A 498 -17.15 22.49 16.12
C GLU A 498 -15.91 21.78 15.55
N SER A 499 -14.91 22.56 15.10
CA SER A 499 -13.54 22.08 14.87
C SER A 499 -12.83 21.64 16.16
N LEU A 500 -13.44 21.89 17.32
CA LEU A 500 -12.89 21.64 18.65
C LEU A 500 -12.41 20.20 18.83
N TRP A 501 -13.12 19.21 18.28
CA TRP A 501 -12.68 17.82 18.42
C TRP A 501 -11.38 17.52 17.66
N ILE A 502 -11.13 18.18 16.52
CA ILE A 502 -9.90 18.01 15.74
C ILE A 502 -8.75 18.70 16.47
N GLU A 503 -9.00 19.89 16.99
CA GLU A 503 -8.03 20.65 17.78
C GLU A 503 -7.65 19.88 19.04
N GLU A 504 -8.63 19.35 19.77
CA GLU A 504 -8.41 18.48 20.92
C GLU A 504 -7.59 17.24 20.54
N ALA A 505 -7.96 16.56 19.45
CA ALA A 505 -7.23 15.36 18.99
C ALA A 505 -5.78 15.68 18.56
N LEU A 506 -5.55 16.83 17.92
CA LEU A 506 -4.21 17.32 17.60
C LEU A 506 -3.42 17.68 18.85
N ARG A 507 -4.07 18.29 19.87
CA ARG A 507 -3.45 18.64 21.15
C ARG A 507 -3.03 17.38 21.92
N GLN A 508 -3.94 16.41 22.04
CA GLN A 508 -3.66 15.11 22.66
C GLN A 508 -2.58 14.31 21.93
N GLY A 509 -2.52 14.46 20.60
CA GLY A 509 -1.46 13.88 19.77
C GLY A 509 -0.11 14.60 19.85
N GLY A 510 -0.01 15.74 20.55
CA GLY A 510 1.21 16.55 20.63
C GLY A 510 1.55 17.29 19.34
N PHE A 511 0.59 17.49 18.45
CA PHE A 511 0.77 18.16 17.15
C PHE A 511 0.27 19.61 17.14
N LEU A 512 -0.46 20.05 18.17
CA LEU A 512 -1.01 21.41 18.26
C LEU A 512 -0.24 22.26 19.27
N VAL A 513 0.07 23.49 18.89
CA VAL A 513 0.55 24.56 19.79
C VAL A 513 -0.41 25.74 19.68
N GLU A 514 -1.07 26.09 20.78
CA GLU A 514 -1.94 27.27 20.87
C GLU A 514 -1.07 28.51 21.11
N LEU A 515 -1.15 29.50 20.20
CA LEU A 515 -0.43 30.78 20.35
C LEU A 515 -1.32 31.88 20.94
N SER A 516 -2.64 31.79 20.75
CA SER A 516 -3.68 32.65 21.34
C SER A 516 -5.07 32.04 21.14
N ASP A 517 -6.12 32.63 21.73
CA ASP A 517 -7.54 32.20 21.62
C ASP A 517 -8.07 32.04 20.18
N ALA A 518 -7.38 32.59 19.17
CA ALA A 518 -7.79 32.57 17.77
C ALA A 518 -6.76 31.96 16.80
N VAL A 519 -5.57 31.54 17.28
CA VAL A 519 -4.49 31.06 16.41
C VAL A 519 -3.84 29.80 16.97
N SER A 520 -4.15 28.68 16.32
CA SER A 520 -3.53 27.37 16.59
C SER A 520 -2.55 26.99 15.46
N ILE A 521 -1.38 26.49 15.84
CA ILE A 521 -0.36 25.97 14.92
C ILE A 521 -0.32 24.46 15.01
N VAL A 522 -0.29 23.80 13.84
CA VAL A 522 0.00 22.38 13.72
C VAL A 522 1.47 22.21 13.37
N TYR A 523 2.16 21.33 14.08
CA TYR A 523 3.59 21.08 13.94
C TYR A 523 3.87 19.60 13.75
N ASN A 524 4.70 19.27 12.75
CA ASN A 524 5.27 17.92 12.64
C ASN A 524 6.58 17.86 13.45
N SER A 525 6.50 17.31 14.65
CA SER A 525 7.63 17.19 15.59
C SER A 525 8.72 16.22 15.17
N SER A 526 8.51 15.46 14.10
CA SER A 526 9.46 14.45 13.64
C SER A 526 10.59 15.05 12.80
N SER A 527 11.20 16.16 13.23
CA SER A 527 12.41 16.71 12.62
C SER A 527 13.63 15.87 12.99
N LYS A 528 14.52 15.60 12.02
CA LYS A 528 15.88 15.14 12.35
C LYS A 528 16.59 16.33 13.00
N GLU A 529 17.10 16.16 14.21
CA GLU A 529 18.10 17.10 14.73
C GLU A 529 19.26 17.16 13.72
N LEU A 530 19.67 18.38 13.38
CA LEU A 530 20.68 18.68 12.35
C LEU A 530 22.05 18.13 12.73
#